data_AF-A0A0L0BAU1-F1
#
_entry.id   AF-A0A0L0BAU1-F1
#
_cell.length_a   1.000
_cell.length_b   1.000
_cell.length_c   1.000
_cell.angle_alpha   90.00
_cell.angle_beta   90.00
_cell.angle_gamma   90.00
#
_symmetry.space_group_name_H-M   'P 1'
#
loop_
_entity.id
_entity.type
_entity.pdbx_description
1 polymer ?
#
loop_
_entity_poly.entity_id
_entity_poly.type
_entity_poly.pdbx_seq_one_letter_code
_entity_poly.pdbx_strand_id
1 'polypeptide(L)'
;MCDAHAAAVVEWAEGELGRTDLLPGACRACGSRLGVHYASGWVCAACEWRVGEVLDDGLPPPRVDVVYYVRFRDRIKIGTTMNPRQRLRRIWHDDVLAFERGDRLVEHRRHSEFAHLRHGRSEWFDAAPELLRHVASLAAGVEDPWARHARWLGEAAMLRG
;
A
#
# COMPACT_ATOMS: atom_id res chain seq x y z
N MET A 1 -24.78 -31.74 2.38
CA MET A 1 -24.68 -30.92 3.61
C MET A 1 -26.08 -30.40 3.90
N CYS A 2 -26.56 -30.48 5.15
CA CYS A 2 -27.87 -29.90 5.52
C CYS A 2 -27.69 -28.51 6.13
N ASP A 3 -28.79 -27.75 6.25
CA ASP A 3 -28.76 -26.37 6.73
C ASP A 3 -28.17 -26.24 8.15
N ALA A 4 -28.44 -27.21 9.03
CA ALA A 4 -27.86 -27.23 10.38
C ALA A 4 -26.33 -27.42 10.35
N HIS A 5 -25.83 -28.29 9.47
CA HIS A 5 -24.39 -28.46 9.27
C HIS A 5 -23.77 -27.22 8.62
N ALA A 6 -24.47 -26.58 7.69
CA ALA A 6 -24.01 -25.33 7.08
C ALA A 6 -23.89 -24.21 8.13
N ALA A 7 -24.91 -24.05 8.99
CA ALA A 7 -24.90 -23.05 10.06
C ALA A 7 -23.78 -23.29 11.07
N ALA A 8 -23.58 -24.54 11.51
CA ALA A 8 -22.50 -24.89 12.43
C ALA A 8 -21.10 -24.62 11.84
N VAL A 9 -20.92 -24.88 10.54
CA VAL A 9 -19.67 -24.56 9.84
C VAL A 9 -19.46 -23.05 9.74
N VAL A 10 -20.51 -22.27 9.47
CA VAL A 10 -20.42 -20.80 9.41
C VAL A 10 -20.08 -20.21 10.77
N GLU A 11 -20.74 -20.65 11.85
CA GLU A 11 -20.48 -20.16 13.20
C GLU A 11 -19.04 -20.46 13.65
N TRP A 12 -18.56 -21.68 13.40
CA TRP A 12 -17.16 -22.04 13.65
C TRP A 12 -16.19 -21.19 12.81
N ALA A 13 -16.48 -21.01 11.52
CA ALA A 13 -15.65 -20.23 10.61
C ALA A 13 -15.60 -18.75 11.00
N GLU A 14 -16.71 -18.14 11.43
CA GLU A 14 -16.74 -16.76 11.92
C GLU A 14 -15.91 -16.59 13.20
N GLY A 15 -15.86 -17.61 14.06
CA GLY A 15 -15.02 -17.62 15.26
C GLY A 15 -13.52 -17.70 14.96
N GLU A 16 -13.11 -18.61 14.08
CA GLU A 16 -11.70 -18.89 13.78
C GLU A 16 -11.10 -17.95 12.73
N LEU A 17 -11.84 -17.67 11.65
CA LEU A 17 -11.36 -16.90 10.49
C LEU A 17 -11.77 -15.43 10.54
N GLY A 18 -12.72 -15.09 11.42
CA GLY A 18 -13.32 -13.76 11.49
C GLY A 18 -14.27 -13.47 10.32
N ARG A 19 -15.09 -12.44 10.48
CA ARG A 19 -16.03 -11.97 9.46
C ARG A 19 -15.55 -10.68 8.81
N THR A 20 -15.38 -10.70 7.50
CA THR A 20 -15.09 -9.48 6.73
C THR A 20 -16.34 -8.60 6.64
N ASP A 21 -16.24 -7.35 7.08
CA ASP A 21 -17.34 -6.39 7.10
C ASP A 21 -16.80 -4.94 7.20
N LEU A 22 -17.67 -3.93 7.16
CA LEU A 22 -17.30 -2.53 7.29
C LEU A 22 -16.82 -2.20 8.69
N LEU A 23 -15.71 -1.48 8.78
CA LEU A 23 -15.23 -0.93 10.04
C LEU A 23 -16.21 0.13 10.58
N PRO A 24 -16.32 0.29 11.92
CA PRO A 24 -17.14 1.34 12.55
C PRO A 24 -16.76 2.77 12.11
N GLY A 25 -15.53 2.95 11.63
CA GLY A 25 -15.04 4.18 11.02
C GLY A 25 -13.82 3.90 10.14
N ALA A 26 -13.36 4.91 9.39
CA ALA A 26 -12.14 4.76 8.60
C ALA A 26 -10.94 4.45 9.52
N CYS A 27 -10.14 3.45 9.15
CA CYS A 27 -8.94 3.05 9.87
C CYS A 27 -8.02 4.26 10.07
N ARG A 28 -7.60 4.53 11.31
CA ARG A 28 -6.75 5.69 11.63
C ARG A 28 -5.32 5.56 11.07
N ALA A 29 -4.86 4.32 10.81
CA ALA A 29 -3.54 4.08 10.22
C ALA A 29 -3.53 4.28 8.69
N CYS A 30 -4.45 3.64 7.96
CA CYS A 30 -4.42 3.64 6.48
C CYS A 30 -5.64 4.26 5.78
N GLY A 31 -6.70 4.59 6.51
CA GLY A 31 -7.94 5.16 5.98
C GLY A 31 -8.91 4.15 5.34
N SER A 32 -8.59 2.85 5.30
CA SER A 32 -9.50 1.80 4.81
C SER A 32 -10.80 1.77 5.61
N ARG A 33 -11.90 1.37 4.97
CA ARG A 33 -13.20 1.13 5.61
C ARG A 33 -13.54 -0.36 5.75
N LEU A 34 -12.69 -1.25 5.25
CA LEU A 34 -12.90 -2.69 5.32
C LEU A 34 -12.10 -3.29 6.49
N GLY A 35 -12.74 -4.16 7.25
CA GLY A 35 -12.16 -4.84 8.40
C GLY A 35 -12.52 -6.32 8.45
N VAL A 36 -11.81 -7.05 9.28
CA VAL A 36 -12.16 -8.40 9.72
C VAL A 36 -12.51 -8.32 11.20
N HIS A 37 -13.72 -8.76 11.54
CA HIS A 37 -14.21 -8.84 12.91
C HIS A 37 -13.95 -10.23 13.47
N TYR A 38 -13.07 -10.31 14.47
CA TYR A 38 -12.86 -11.49 15.29
C TYR A 38 -13.63 -11.35 16.61
N ALA A 39 -13.78 -12.44 17.36
CA ALA A 39 -14.32 -12.38 18.72
C ALA A 39 -13.53 -11.44 19.65
N SER A 40 -12.23 -11.25 19.40
CA SER A 40 -11.34 -10.35 20.14
C SER A 40 -11.39 -8.89 19.68
N GLY A 41 -12.09 -8.59 18.58
CA GLY A 41 -12.27 -7.24 18.05
C GLY A 41 -11.95 -7.09 16.57
N TRP A 42 -11.84 -5.84 16.14
CA TRP A 42 -11.67 -5.47 14.74
C TRP A 42 -10.20 -5.35 14.33
N VAL A 43 -9.87 -5.89 13.18
CA VAL A 43 -8.59 -5.68 12.50
C VAL A 43 -8.85 -5.06 11.13
N CYS A 44 -8.07 -4.05 10.74
CA CYS A 44 -8.18 -3.47 9.41
C CYS A 44 -7.75 -4.50 8.35
N ALA A 45 -8.61 -4.78 7.37
CA ALA A 45 -8.33 -5.77 6.33
C ALA A 45 -7.20 -5.34 5.36
N ALA A 46 -6.82 -4.05 5.37
CA ALA A 46 -5.79 -3.51 4.48
C ALA A 46 -4.41 -3.37 5.14
N CYS A 47 -4.35 -2.93 6.40
CA CYS A 47 -3.10 -2.65 7.09
C CYS A 47 -2.88 -3.48 8.35
N GLU A 48 -3.82 -4.38 8.67
CA GLU A 48 -3.85 -5.26 9.86
C GLU A 48 -3.67 -4.55 11.22
N TRP A 49 -3.88 -3.24 11.26
CA TRP A 49 -3.92 -2.52 12.53
C TRP A 49 -5.17 -2.93 13.31
N ARG A 50 -5.01 -3.20 14.61
CA ARG A 50 -6.11 -3.48 15.53
C ARG A 50 -6.86 -2.19 15.83
N VAL A 51 -8.12 -2.15 15.43
CA VAL A 51 -8.95 -0.96 15.55
C VAL A 51 -9.33 -0.76 16.99
N GLY A 52 -8.97 0.40 17.54
CA GLY A 52 -9.21 0.74 18.95
C GLY A 52 -7.94 0.74 19.79
N GLU A 53 -6.82 0.19 19.30
CA GLU A 53 -5.51 0.44 19.91
C GLU A 53 -5.17 1.95 19.81
N VAL A 54 -4.45 2.46 20.81
CA VAL A 54 -4.14 3.90 20.87
C VAL A 54 -3.03 4.19 19.87
N LEU A 55 -3.32 5.02 18.88
CA LEU A 55 -2.28 5.81 18.21
C LEU A 55 -2.06 7.02 19.09
N ASP A 56 -0.80 7.24 19.52
CA ASP A 56 -0.38 8.35 20.38
C ASP A 56 -1.19 9.62 20.09
N ASP A 57 -2.00 10.04 21.07
CA ASP A 57 -3.15 10.92 20.90
C ASP A 57 -2.73 12.38 20.75
N GLY A 58 -2.27 12.70 19.56
CA GLY A 58 -1.75 14.03 19.21
C GLY A 58 -0.81 14.00 18.02
N LEU A 59 -0.34 12.82 17.63
CA LEU A 59 0.49 12.66 16.44
C LEU A 59 -0.36 12.66 15.17
N PRO A 60 0.15 13.24 14.08
CA PRO A 60 -0.48 13.08 12.77
C PRO A 60 -0.48 11.60 12.36
N PRO A 61 -1.37 11.19 11.42
CA PRO A 61 -1.40 9.82 10.89
C PRO A 61 -0.01 9.30 10.50
N PRO A 62 0.24 7.98 10.56
CA PRO A 62 1.50 7.41 10.09
C PRO A 62 1.77 7.85 8.65
N ARG A 63 3.06 8.10 8.36
CA ARG A 63 3.53 8.49 7.03
C ARG A 63 4.66 7.55 6.64
N VAL A 64 4.70 7.20 5.37
CA VAL A 64 5.75 6.39 4.77
C VAL A 64 6.17 7.09 3.50
N ASP A 65 7.42 7.52 3.44
CA ASP A 65 8.00 8.06 2.21
C ASP A 65 8.18 6.95 1.20
N VAL A 66 7.71 7.20 -0.02
CA VAL A 66 7.83 6.25 -1.13
C VAL A 66 8.41 6.90 -2.37
N VAL A 67 9.23 6.14 -3.08
CA VAL A 67 9.49 6.32 -4.51
C VAL A 67 8.43 5.53 -5.28
N TYR A 68 7.71 6.21 -6.16
CA TYR A 68 6.68 5.64 -7.01
C TYR A 68 7.18 5.45 -8.43
N TYR A 69 6.72 4.37 -9.05
CA TYR A 69 6.92 4.04 -10.46
C TYR A 69 5.55 4.01 -11.11
N VAL A 70 5.26 4.97 -12.01
CA VAL A 70 3.99 5.01 -12.74
C VAL A 70 4.23 4.93 -14.24
N ARG A 71 3.37 4.19 -14.94
CA ARG A 71 3.44 4.03 -16.39
C ARG A 71 2.59 5.07 -17.09
N PHE A 72 3.10 5.61 -18.18
CA PHE A 72 2.27 6.30 -19.16
C PHE A 72 2.76 5.93 -20.55
N ARG A 73 1.93 5.21 -21.31
CA ARG A 73 2.30 4.63 -22.60
C ARG A 73 3.56 3.76 -22.48
N ASP A 74 4.60 4.11 -23.21
CA ASP A 74 5.91 3.47 -23.34
C ASP A 74 6.95 4.03 -22.35
N ARG A 75 6.51 4.86 -21.39
CA ARG A 75 7.39 5.54 -20.45
C ARG A 75 7.03 5.22 -19.01
N ILE A 76 8.04 5.27 -18.16
CA ILE A 76 7.91 5.14 -16.72
C ILE A 76 8.36 6.44 -16.07
N LYS A 77 7.55 6.96 -15.15
CA LYS A 77 7.93 8.07 -14.29
C LYS A 77 8.40 7.54 -12.95
N ILE A 78 9.55 8.03 -12.50
CA ILE A 78 10.10 7.76 -11.18
C ILE A 78 10.05 9.07 -10.38
N GLY A 79 9.34 9.08 -9.26
CA GLY A 79 9.33 10.25 -8.37
C GLY A 79 9.12 9.87 -6.91
N THR A 80 9.28 10.81 -5.99
CA THR A 80 9.03 10.56 -4.55
C THR A 80 7.83 11.33 -3.99
N THR A 81 7.21 10.80 -2.93
CA THR A 81 6.16 11.48 -2.16
C THR A 81 5.90 10.80 -0.82
N MET A 82 5.47 11.60 0.16
CA MET A 82 4.92 11.11 1.44
C MET A 82 3.40 10.89 1.41
N ASN A 83 2.71 11.33 0.33
CA ASN A 83 1.24 11.27 0.20
C ASN A 83 0.84 10.72 -1.19
N PRO A 84 1.09 9.42 -1.47
CA PRO A 84 0.94 8.87 -2.83
C PRO A 84 -0.47 9.00 -3.39
N ARG A 85 -1.51 8.76 -2.59
CA ARG A 85 -2.92 8.94 -3.04
C ARG A 85 -3.19 10.36 -3.53
N GLN A 86 -2.69 11.38 -2.83
CA GLN A 86 -2.89 12.78 -3.22
C GLN A 86 -2.05 13.15 -4.43
N ARG A 87 -0.79 12.71 -4.46
CA ARG A 87 0.16 13.02 -5.54
C ARG A 87 -0.26 12.38 -6.86
N LEU A 88 -0.58 11.08 -6.85
CA LEU A 88 -0.87 10.33 -8.07
C LEU A 88 -2.21 10.70 -8.70
N ARG A 89 -3.18 11.21 -7.92
CA ARG A 89 -4.41 11.82 -8.47
C ARG A 89 -4.16 13.04 -9.36
N ARG A 90 -3.00 13.69 -9.24
CA ARG A 90 -2.62 14.88 -10.02
C ARG A 90 -1.67 14.56 -11.17
N ILE A 91 -1.25 13.30 -11.30
CA ILE A 91 -0.33 12.86 -12.35
C ILE A 91 -1.15 12.05 -13.35
N TRP A 92 -1.05 12.40 -14.63
CA TRP A 92 -1.62 11.57 -15.67
C TRP A 92 -0.76 10.31 -15.84
N HIS A 93 -1.37 9.14 -15.64
CA HIS A 93 -0.73 7.83 -15.74
C HIS A 93 -1.77 6.76 -16.07
N ASP A 94 -1.32 5.66 -16.67
CA ASP A 94 -2.14 4.49 -16.97
C ASP A 94 -2.18 3.56 -15.76
N ASP A 95 -1.00 3.26 -15.18
CA ASP A 95 -0.85 2.32 -14.07
C ASP A 95 0.13 2.80 -13.00
N VAL A 96 -0.13 2.40 -11.76
CA VAL A 96 0.85 2.45 -10.68
C VAL A 96 1.55 1.10 -10.65
N LEU A 97 2.82 1.06 -11.03
CA LEU A 97 3.55 -0.19 -11.22
C LEU A 97 4.13 -0.71 -9.89
N ALA A 98 4.73 0.19 -9.10
CA ALA A 98 5.34 -0.17 -7.83
C ALA A 98 5.54 1.03 -6.90
N PHE A 99 5.65 0.72 -5.61
CA PHE A 99 6.27 1.59 -4.61
C PHE A 99 7.53 0.95 -4.05
N GLU A 100 8.53 1.80 -3.80
CA GLU A 100 9.76 1.48 -3.07
C GLU A 100 9.81 2.39 -1.84
N ARG A 101 10.06 1.84 -0.64
CA ARG A 101 10.25 2.66 0.57
C ARG A 101 11.48 3.54 0.38
N GLY A 102 11.33 4.85 0.58
CA GLY A 102 12.43 5.78 0.41
C GLY A 102 12.00 7.21 0.12
N ASP A 103 12.91 8.13 0.43
CA ASP A 103 12.75 9.56 0.25
C ASP A 103 13.45 10.04 -1.04
N ARG A 104 13.78 11.34 -1.07
CA ARG A 104 14.48 12.00 -2.17
C ARG A 104 15.88 11.42 -2.44
N LEU A 105 16.55 10.81 -1.46
CA LEU A 105 17.85 10.16 -1.69
C LEU A 105 17.70 8.89 -2.50
N VAL A 106 16.65 8.09 -2.23
CA VAL A 106 16.34 6.90 -3.03
C VAL A 106 15.92 7.29 -4.44
N GLU A 107 15.06 8.31 -4.58
CA GLU A 107 14.67 8.86 -5.89
C GLU A 107 15.90 9.28 -6.70
N HIS A 108 16.79 10.08 -6.09
CA HIS A 108 18.00 10.55 -6.77
C HIS A 108 18.90 9.39 -7.22
N ARG A 109 19.04 8.35 -6.39
CA ARG A 109 19.79 7.14 -6.73
C ARG A 109 19.20 6.45 -7.96
N ARG A 110 17.88 6.26 -8.01
CA ARG A 110 17.19 5.63 -9.16
C ARG A 110 17.28 6.50 -10.41
N HIS A 111 17.19 7.82 -10.27
CA HIS A 111 17.41 8.75 -11.38
C HIS A 111 18.84 8.69 -11.92
N SER A 112 19.83 8.42 -11.07
CA SER A 112 21.24 8.29 -11.45
C SER A 112 21.52 6.93 -12.10
N GLU A 113 20.95 5.87 -11.55
CA GLU A 113 21.05 4.49 -12.05
C GLU A 113 20.45 4.32 -13.44
N PHE A 114 19.27 4.89 -13.68
CA PHE A 114 18.58 4.82 -14.99
C PHE A 114 18.79 6.07 -15.84
N ALA A 115 19.86 6.83 -15.60
CA ALA A 115 20.09 8.11 -16.27
C ALA A 115 20.18 7.98 -17.80
N HIS A 116 20.68 6.86 -18.34
CA HIS A 116 20.76 6.60 -19.78
C HIS A 116 19.41 6.31 -20.43
N LEU A 117 18.38 5.97 -19.66
CA LEU A 117 16.99 5.83 -20.13
C LEU A 117 16.18 7.12 -19.98
N ARG A 118 16.75 8.14 -19.34
CA ARG A 118 16.03 9.34 -18.92
C ARG A 118 15.82 10.31 -20.08
N HIS A 119 14.59 10.80 -20.24
CA HIS A 119 14.31 11.86 -21.20
C HIS A 119 14.82 13.22 -20.69
N GLY A 120 16.06 13.55 -21.05
CA GLY A 120 16.73 14.79 -20.68
C GLY A 120 16.75 14.99 -19.16
N ARG A 121 16.21 16.13 -18.69
CA ARG A 121 16.13 16.47 -17.26
C ARG A 121 14.78 16.13 -16.62
N SER A 122 13.89 15.45 -17.35
CA SER A 122 12.54 15.13 -16.87
C SER A 122 12.55 14.00 -15.83
N GLU A 123 11.41 13.67 -15.24
CA GLU A 123 11.27 12.50 -14.36
C GLU A 123 10.76 11.26 -15.13
N TRP A 124 10.81 11.30 -16.48
CA TRP A 124 10.35 10.22 -17.36
C TRP A 124 11.53 9.46 -17.95
N PHE A 125 11.35 8.14 -18.06
CA PHE A 125 12.33 7.17 -18.53
C PHE A 125 11.68 6.24 -19.55
N ASP A 126 12.46 5.78 -20.51
CA ASP A 126 12.02 4.71 -21.42
C ASP A 126 11.70 3.44 -20.62
N ALA A 127 10.60 2.76 -20.98
CA ALA A 127 10.23 1.47 -20.37
C ALA A 127 11.13 0.31 -20.87
N ALA A 128 12.45 0.47 -20.70
CA ALA A 128 13.43 -0.51 -21.16
C ALA A 128 13.45 -1.76 -20.25
N PRO A 129 13.94 -2.91 -20.76
CA PRO A 129 13.90 -4.18 -20.03
C PRO A 129 14.53 -4.16 -18.63
N GLU A 130 15.57 -3.37 -18.40
CA GLU A 130 16.23 -3.24 -17.10
C GLU A 130 15.38 -2.50 -16.05
N LEU A 131 14.73 -1.40 -16.42
CA LEU A 131 13.84 -0.67 -15.53
C LEU A 131 12.59 -1.50 -15.24
N LEU A 132 12.06 -2.20 -16.24
CA LEU A 132 10.95 -3.14 -16.06
C LEU A 132 11.32 -4.29 -15.09
N ARG A 133 12.54 -4.85 -15.19
CA ARG A 133 13.03 -5.86 -14.23
C ARG A 133 13.14 -5.31 -12.81
N HIS A 134 13.63 -4.08 -12.66
CA HIS A 134 13.69 -3.42 -11.34
C HIS A 134 12.29 -3.20 -10.76
N VAL A 135 11.35 -2.71 -11.57
CA VAL A 135 9.95 -2.55 -11.15
C VAL A 135 9.31 -3.89 -10.78
N ALA A 136 9.57 -4.95 -11.56
CA ALA A 136 9.08 -6.29 -11.27
C ALA A 136 9.70 -6.87 -9.99
N SER A 137 10.97 -6.62 -9.70
CA SER A 137 11.60 -7.06 -8.45
C SER A 137 11.00 -6.34 -7.23
N LEU A 138 10.69 -5.05 -7.37
CA LEU A 138 9.93 -4.33 -6.36
C LEU A 138 8.54 -4.96 -6.20
N ALA A 139 7.80 -5.21 -7.28
CA ALA A 139 6.46 -5.79 -7.25
C ALA A 139 6.41 -7.27 -6.84
N ALA A 140 7.56 -7.94 -6.70
CA ALA A 140 7.61 -9.36 -6.36
C ALA A 140 6.83 -9.67 -5.07
N GLY A 141 5.94 -10.66 -5.16
CA GLY A 141 5.08 -11.09 -4.06
C GLY A 141 3.98 -10.09 -3.66
N VAL A 142 3.71 -9.07 -4.47
CA VAL A 142 2.61 -8.11 -4.21
C VAL A 142 1.78 -7.87 -5.45
N GLU A 143 0.49 -8.15 -5.31
CA GLU A 143 -0.50 -8.00 -6.38
C GLU A 143 -0.91 -6.52 -6.57
N ASP A 144 -1.00 -5.76 -5.48
CA ASP A 144 -1.40 -4.34 -5.51
C ASP A 144 -0.38 -3.48 -4.72
N PRO A 145 0.33 -2.54 -5.38
CA PRO A 145 1.22 -1.61 -4.71
C PRO A 145 0.53 -0.83 -3.56
N TRP A 146 -0.76 -0.52 -3.70
CA TRP A 146 -1.50 0.18 -2.66
C TRP A 146 -1.75 -0.67 -1.43
N ALA A 147 -1.99 -1.97 -1.59
CA ALA A 147 -2.08 -2.91 -0.48
C ALA A 147 -0.76 -2.91 0.30
N ARG A 148 0.39 -3.03 -0.38
CA ARG A 148 1.70 -2.94 0.29
C ARG A 148 1.92 -1.63 1.02
N HIS A 149 1.58 -0.50 0.40
CA HIS A 149 1.66 0.79 1.08
C HIS A 149 0.76 0.85 2.32
N ALA A 150 -0.44 0.26 2.29
CA ALA A 150 -1.31 0.16 3.46
C ALA A 150 -0.68 -0.68 4.58
N ARG A 151 -0.06 -1.82 4.24
CA ARG A 151 0.72 -2.63 5.20
C ARG A 151 1.80 -1.80 5.90
N TRP A 152 2.57 -1.04 5.14
CA TRP A 152 3.61 -0.17 5.67
C TRP A 152 3.09 0.92 6.60
N LEU A 153 1.90 1.48 6.32
CA LEU A 153 1.24 2.41 7.24
C LEU A 153 0.81 1.75 8.55
N GLY A 154 0.34 0.49 8.48
CA GLY A 154 0.02 -0.32 9.66
C GLY A 154 1.25 -0.57 10.53
N GLU A 155 2.36 -1.01 9.92
CA GLU A 155 3.65 -1.19 10.60
C GLU A 155 4.13 0.11 11.25
N ALA A 156 4.04 1.24 10.54
CA ALA A 156 4.43 2.54 11.08
C ALA A 156 3.51 3.03 12.21
N ALA A 157 2.23 2.63 12.20
CA ALA A 157 1.30 2.87 13.30
C ALA A 157 1.65 2.04 14.54
N MET A 158 1.98 0.75 14.36
CA MET A 158 2.35 -0.14 15.47
C MET A 158 3.62 0.30 16.18
N LEU A 159 4.56 0.95 15.49
CA LEU A 159 5.77 1.52 16.12
C LEU A 159 5.49 2.76 16.99
N ARG A 160 4.26 3.30 16.98
CA ARG A 160 3.86 4.52 17.70
C ARG A 160 2.89 4.25 18.87
N GLY A 161 2.38 3.03 19.00
CA GLY A 161 1.53 2.60 20.12
C GLY A 161 2.26 1.60 20.99
#